data_AF-A0A7D5QW02-F1
#
_entry.id   AF-A0A7D5QW02-F1
#
_cell.length_a   1.000
_cell.length_b   1.000
_cell.length_c   1.000
_cell.angle_alpha   90.00
_cell.angle_beta   90.00
_cell.angle_gamma   90.00
#
_symmetry.space_group_name_H-M   'P 1'
#
loop_
_entity.id
_entity.type
_entity.pdbx_description
1 polymer ?
#
loop_
_entity_poly.entity_id
_entity_poly.type
_entity_poly.pdbx_seq_one_letter_code
_entity_poly.pdbx_strand_id
1 'polypeptide(L)' 'GPCSSGVTNNIPQCCGAGILDILYLDCETPRADSSILNPLRNICAARGLQAKCCTVGIAGLGVLC' A
#
# COMPACT_ATOMS: atom_id res chain seq x y z
N GLY A 1 4.27 12.23 3.55
CA GLY A 1 4.16 10.86 4.11
C GLY A 1 4.95 9.91 3.25
N PRO A 2 4.77 8.59 3.38
CA PRO A 2 5.45 7.59 2.54
C PRO A 2 4.93 7.57 1.09
N CYS A 3 3.76 8.18 0.85
CA CYS A 3 3.15 8.36 -0.46
C CYS A 3 3.10 9.85 -0.84
N SER A 4 3.07 10.10 -2.15
CA SER A 4 2.93 11.43 -2.74
C SER A 4 1.58 12.05 -2.36
N SER A 5 1.53 13.37 -2.19
CA SER A 5 0.31 14.12 -1.88
C SER A 5 -0.60 14.36 -3.09
N GLY A 6 -0.59 13.43 -4.06
CA GLY A 6 -1.40 13.48 -5.26
C GLY A 6 -2.87 13.10 -5.01
N VAL A 7 -3.68 13.15 -6.07
CA VAL A 7 -5.10 12.77 -6.02
C VAL A 7 -5.26 11.24 -6.05
N THR A 8 -4.33 10.55 -6.72
CA THR A 8 -4.23 9.09 -6.78
C THR A 8 -2.93 8.63 -6.11
N ASN A 9 -2.91 7.37 -5.67
CA ASN A 9 -1.73 6.72 -5.08
C ASN A 9 -1.16 7.51 -3.89
N ASN A 10 -2.05 7.98 -3.03
CA ASN A 10 -1.73 8.80 -1.87
C ASN A 10 -1.97 8.08 -0.54
N ILE A 11 -2.53 6.87 -0.58
CA ILE A 11 -2.88 6.10 0.63
C ILE A 11 -1.89 4.94 0.80
N PRO A 12 -1.09 4.92 1.87
CA PRO A 12 -0.15 3.83 2.11
C PRO A 12 -0.87 2.55 2.49
N GLN A 13 -0.60 1.47 1.76
CA GLN A 13 -1.09 0.13 2.06
C GLN A 13 0.01 -0.93 1.98
N CYS A 14 -0.18 -2.01 2.72
CA CYS A 14 0.60 -3.23 2.56
C CYS A 14 -0.21 -4.23 1.75
N CYS A 15 0.30 -4.64 0.60
CA CYS A 15 -0.43 -5.42 -0.39
C CYS A 15 0.28 -6.72 -0.75
N GLY A 16 -0.50 -7.73 -1.13
CA GLY A 16 0.00 -9.00 -1.64
C GLY A 16 0.46 -8.92 -3.09
N ALA A 17 0.26 -10.00 -3.83
CA ALA A 17 0.57 -10.04 -5.25
C ALA A 17 -0.31 -9.08 -6.06
N GLY A 18 0.27 -8.50 -7.11
CA GLY A 18 -0.42 -7.64 -8.06
C GLY A 18 -0.72 -8.35 -9.38
N ILE A 19 -1.82 -7.97 -10.02
CA ILE A 19 -2.12 -8.26 -11.41
C ILE A 19 -1.65 -7.06 -12.23
N LEU A 20 -0.84 -7.32 -13.26
CA LEU A 20 -0.31 -6.30 -14.18
C LEU A 20 0.47 -5.16 -13.47
N ASP A 21 0.93 -5.38 -12.25
CA ASP A 21 1.57 -4.39 -11.37
C ASP A 21 0.73 -3.13 -11.05
N ILE A 22 -0.57 -3.14 -11.38
CA ILE A 22 -1.51 -2.00 -11.20
C ILE A 22 -2.71 -2.30 -10.30
N LEU A 23 -3.01 -3.58 -10.06
CA LEU A 23 -4.13 -4.00 -9.24
C LEU A 23 -3.62 -4.98 -8.20
N TYR A 24 -3.68 -4.59 -6.93
CA TYR A 24 -3.16 -5.41 -5.86
C TYR A 24 -4.29 -6.02 -5.02
N LEU A 25 -4.09 -7.28 -4.67
CA LEU A 25 -5.01 -8.07 -3.85
C LEU A 25 -4.48 -8.12 -2.41
N ASP A 26 -5.38 -8.44 -1.47
CA ASP A 26 -5.05 -8.61 -0.05
C ASP A 26 -4.32 -7.39 0.56
N CYS A 27 -4.84 -6.19 0.27
CA CYS A 27 -4.28 -4.96 0.81
C CYS A 27 -4.86 -4.64 2.19
N GLU A 28 -3.96 -4.34 3.13
CA GLU A 28 -4.30 -3.93 4.48
C GLU A 28 -3.68 -2.58 4.82
N THR A 29 -4.36 -1.81 5.68
CA THR A 29 -3.81 -0.59 6.24
C THR A 29 -2.72 -0.93 7.25
N PRO A 30 -1.49 -0.41 7.09
CA PRO A 30 -0.40 -0.67 8.02
C PRO A 30 -0.77 -0.19 9.41
N ARG A 31 -0.56 -1.04 10.43
CA ARG A 31 -0.87 -0.70 11.84
C ARG A 31 0.14 0.24 12.49
N ALA A 32 1.31 0.41 11.87
CA ALA A 32 2.37 1.27 12.36
C ALA A 32 2.54 2.44 11.39
N ASP A 33 2.73 3.63 11.95
CA ASP A 33 3.03 4.81 11.15
C ASP A 33 4.44 4.70 10.56
N SER A 34 4.54 4.95 9.26
CA SER A 34 5.84 5.01 8.59
C SER A 34 6.59 6.26 9.01
N SER A 35 7.90 6.13 9.22
CA SER A 35 8.81 7.23 9.54
C SER A 35 10.16 7.03 8.83
N ILE A 36 11.07 7.99 8.96
CA ILE A 36 12.42 7.90 8.37
C ILE A 36 13.17 6.68 8.95
N LEU A 37 13.01 6.42 10.24
CA LEU A 37 13.65 5.29 10.94
C LEU A 37 12.95 3.95 10.69
N ASN A 38 11.65 3.98 10.36
CA ASN A 38 10.87 2.79 10.06
C ASN A 38 10.03 3.02 8.79
N PRO A 39 10.62 2.85 7.60
CA PRO A 39 9.94 3.15 6.35
C PRO A 39 8.81 2.14 6.10
N LEU A 40 7.79 2.57 5.35
CA LEU A 40 6.62 1.75 5.01
C LEU A 40 6.99 0.37 4.45
N ARG A 41 8.07 0.29 3.66
CA ARG A 41 8.61 -0.96 3.11
C ARG A 41 8.99 -1.97 4.20
N ASN A 42 9.61 -1.55 5.30
CA ASN A 42 9.96 -2.44 6.40
C ASN A 42 8.72 -2.90 7.15
N ILE A 43 7.76 -2.00 7.36
CA ILE A 43 6.49 -2.30 8.02
C ILE A 43 5.73 -3.40 7.26
N CYS A 44 5.62 -3.28 5.94
CA CYS A 44 4.94 -4.28 5.11
C CYS A 44 5.76 -5.57 4.97
N ALA A 45 7.10 -5.48 4.85
CA ALA A 45 7.96 -6.66 4.75
C ALA A 45 7.88 -7.55 6.00
N ALA A 46 7.69 -6.96 7.20
CA ALA A 46 7.48 -7.72 8.43
C ALA A 46 6.19 -8.57 8.41
N ARG A 47 5.27 -8.31 7.48
CA ARG A 47 4.05 -9.09 7.22
C ARG A 47 4.15 -9.99 6.00
N GLY A 48 5.29 -9.99 5.29
CA GLY A 48 5.44 -10.68 4.01
C GLY A 48 4.70 -9.99 2.85
N LEU A 49 4.37 -8.70 3.00
CA LEU A 49 3.63 -7.91 2.02
C LEU A 49 4.52 -6.82 1.40
N GLN A 50 4.06 -6.25 0.28
CA GLN A 50 4.71 -5.16 -0.42
C GLN A 50 4.13 -3.81 0.01
N ALA A 51 5.00 -2.81 0.21
CA ALA A 51 4.55 -1.45 0.43
C ALA A 51 4.08 -0.83 -0.90
N LYS A 52 2.84 -0.36 -0.92
CA LYS A 52 2.23 0.29 -2.08
C LYS A 52 1.55 1.59 -1.66
N CYS A 53 1.42 2.48 -2.64
CA CYS A 53 0.67 3.70 -2.49
C CYS A 53 -0.54 3.60 -3.40
N CYS A 54 -1.70 3.43 -2.79
CA CYS A 54 -2.93 3.07 -3.48
C CYS A 54 -3.89 4.25 -3.53
N THR A 55 -4.85 4.16 -4.43
CA THR A 55 -6.06 4.99 -4.43
C THR A 55 -7.18 4.16 -3.82
N VAL A 56 -7.79 4.63 -2.73
CA VAL A 56 -8.91 3.89 -2.12
C VAL A 56 -10.10 3.93 -3.07
N GLY A 57 -10.45 2.78 -3.62
CA GLY A 57 -11.76 2.54 -4.22
C GLY A 57 -11.72 1.73 -5.50
N ILE A 58 -11.89 0.41 -5.38
CA ILE A 58 -12.99 -0.32 -6.02
C ILE A 58 -13.44 -1.42 -5.05
N ALA A 59 -14.46 -1.12 -4.22
CA ALA A 59 -15.02 -2.10 -3.29
C ALA A 59 -15.49 -3.35 -4.08
N GLY A 60 -14.89 -4.51 -3.78
CA GLY A 60 -15.22 -5.80 -4.39
C GLY A 60 -14.32 -6.28 -5.54
N LEU A 61 -13.35 -5.48 -6.02
CA LEU A 61 -12.46 -5.87 -7.13
C LEU A 61 -10.96 -5.80 -6.80
N GLY A 62 -10.56 -5.02 -5.80
CA GLY A 62 -9.16 -4.77 -5.43
C GLY A 62 -8.88 -3.27 -5.31
N VAL A 63 -7.66 -2.90 -4.90
CA VAL A 63 -7.21 -1.50 -4.87
C VAL A 63 -6.24 -1.24 -6.01
N LEU A 64 -6.40 -0.10 -6.67
CA LEU A 64 -5.40 0.38 -7.62
C LEU A 64 -4.24 0.96 -6.85
N CYS A 65 -3.06 0.39 -7.10
CA CYS A 65 -1.76 0.86 -6.66
C CYS A 65 -0.77 0.64 -7.81
#